data_AF-A0A538CZY6-F1
#
_entry.id   AF-A0A538CZY6-F1
#
_cell.length_a   1.000
_cell.length_b   1.000
_cell.length_c   1.000
_cell.angle_alpha   90.00
_cell.angle_beta   90.00
_cell.angle_gamma   90.00
#
_symmetry.space_group_name_H-M   'P 1'
#
loop_
_entity.id
_entity.type
_entity.pdbx_description
1 polymer ?
#
loop_
_entity_poly.entity_id
_entity_poly.type
_entity_poly.pdbx_seq_one_letter_code
_entity_poly.pdbx_strand_id
1 'polypeptide(L)'
;MKQRQRLLTAELAPTRRGAKRFGELGIDVVELARRRRPFAKRCLDWTERRHHLAGSLGAALAARCFELGWIERLPASRAVRVTEEGRDDLAREFAIEL
;
A
#
# COMPACT_ATOMS: atom_id res chain seq x y z
N MET A 1 -24.64 0.67 6.79
CA MET A 1 -23.30 1.22 7.14
C MET A 1 -22.32 0.05 7.30
N LYS A 2 -21.52 -0.28 6.28
CA LYS A 2 -20.57 -1.41 6.37
C LYS A 2 -19.36 -0.97 7.21
N GLN A 3 -19.12 -1.62 8.34
CA GLN A 3 -17.92 -1.43 9.16
C GLN A 3 -16.66 -1.52 8.27
N ARG A 4 -15.88 -0.44 8.16
CA ARG A 4 -14.56 -0.44 7.51
C ARG A 4 -13.59 -1.27 8.39
N GLN A 5 -13.55 -2.59 8.19
CA GLN A 5 -12.60 -3.46 8.91
C GLN A 5 -11.15 -3.15 8.50
N ARG A 6 -10.22 -3.14 9.46
CA ARG A 6 -8.81 -2.83 9.18
C ARG A 6 -8.11 -3.98 8.42
N LEU A 7 -7.28 -3.62 7.43
CA LEU A 7 -6.43 -4.59 6.70
C LEU A 7 -5.16 -4.95 7.50
N LEU A 8 -4.67 -4.03 8.32
CA LEU A 8 -3.50 -4.21 9.19
C LEU A 8 -3.88 -4.01 10.66
N THR A 9 -3.17 -4.69 11.57
CA THR A 9 -3.21 -4.40 13.01
C THR A 9 -2.47 -3.10 13.34
N ALA A 10 -2.47 -2.69 14.61
CA ALA A 10 -1.73 -1.50 15.04
C ALA A 10 -0.19 -1.66 14.91
N GLU A 11 0.28 -2.91 14.96
CA GLU A 11 1.66 -3.34 14.79
C GLU A 11 2.03 -3.57 13.31
N LEU A 12 1.11 -3.24 12.39
CA LEU A 12 1.25 -3.42 10.94
C LEU A 12 1.37 -4.88 10.48
N ALA A 13 0.86 -5.83 11.27
CA ALA A 13 0.68 -7.20 10.81
C ALA A 13 -0.60 -7.31 9.96
N PRO A 14 -0.65 -8.17 8.92
CA PRO A 14 -1.86 -8.37 8.14
C PRO A 14 -2.92 -9.08 8.98
N THR A 15 -4.14 -8.54 8.99
CA THR A 15 -5.30 -9.28 9.50
C THR A 15 -5.64 -10.41 8.52
N ARG A 16 -6.50 -11.37 8.91
CA ARG A 16 -6.97 -12.41 7.96
C ARG A 16 -7.61 -11.78 6.71
N ARG A 17 -8.39 -10.71 6.89
CA ARG A 17 -8.98 -9.94 5.79
C ARG A 17 -7.89 -9.24 4.97
N GLY A 18 -6.92 -8.60 5.63
CA GLY A 18 -5.77 -7.98 4.98
C GLY A 18 -5.02 -8.94 4.09
N ALA A 19 -4.60 -10.08 4.63
CA ALA A 19 -3.90 -11.13 3.88
C ALA A 19 -4.68 -11.56 2.63
N LYS A 20 -6.00 -11.80 2.77
CA LYS A 20 -6.87 -12.14 1.64
C LYS A 20 -6.92 -11.03 0.59
N ARG A 21 -7.15 -9.78 0.98
CA ARG A 21 -7.22 -8.65 0.02
C ARG A 21 -5.89 -8.37 -0.66
N PHE A 22 -4.78 -8.43 0.07
CA PHE A 22 -3.45 -8.30 -0.53
C PHE A 22 -3.20 -9.43 -1.53
N GLY A 23 -3.58 -10.67 -1.22
CA GLY A 23 -3.51 -11.79 -2.16
C GLY A 23 -4.37 -11.60 -3.42
N GLU A 24 -5.61 -11.12 -3.26
CA GLU A 24 -6.50 -10.79 -4.39
C GLU A 24 -5.94 -9.65 -5.28
N LEU A 25 -5.16 -8.74 -4.68
CA LEU A 25 -4.42 -7.70 -5.41
C LEU A 25 -3.12 -8.22 -6.03
N GLY A 26 -2.76 -9.50 -5.88
CA GLY A 26 -1.52 -10.09 -6.42
C GLY A 26 -0.30 -9.92 -5.52
N ILE A 27 -0.49 -9.64 -4.23
CA ILE A 27 0.60 -9.44 -3.26
C ILE A 27 0.67 -10.66 -2.32
N ASP A 28 1.73 -11.46 -2.45
CA ASP A 28 1.97 -12.62 -1.59
C ASP A 28 2.55 -12.21 -0.23
N VAL A 29 1.69 -12.03 0.76
CA VAL A 29 2.09 -11.64 2.12
C VAL A 29 2.94 -12.70 2.84
N VAL A 30 2.82 -13.98 2.46
CA VAL A 30 3.60 -15.06 3.08
C VAL A 30 5.04 -14.99 2.60
N GLU A 31 5.25 -14.79 1.30
CA GLU A 31 6.58 -14.57 0.75
C GLU A 31 7.21 -13.28 1.31
N LEU A 32 6.46 -12.18 1.34
CA LEU A 32 6.97 -10.90 1.85
C LEU A 32 7.40 -10.95 3.32
N ALA A 33 6.73 -11.77 4.14
CA ALA A 33 7.05 -11.97 5.55
C ALA A 33 8.33 -12.79 5.77
N ARG A 34 8.76 -13.59 4.78
CA ARG A 34 9.99 -14.40 4.85
C ARG A 34 11.24 -13.64 4.41
N ARG A 35 11.09 -12.44 3.83
CA ARG A 35 12.22 -11.63 3.38
C ARG A 35 13.02 -11.08 4.57
N ARG A 36 14.32 -10.83 4.36
CA ARG A 36 15.23 -10.27 5.37
C ARG A 36 14.84 -8.85 5.83
N ARG A 37 14.17 -8.07 4.98
CA ARG A 37 13.70 -6.72 5.32
C ARG A 37 12.44 -6.78 6.18
N PRO A 38 12.20 -5.80 7.08
CA PRO A 38 10.96 -5.75 7.86
C PRO A 38 9.73 -5.84 6.96
N PHE A 39 8.72 -6.60 7.38
CA PHE A 39 7.47 -6.78 6.64
C PHE A 39 6.78 -5.43 6.39
N ALA A 40 6.50 -4.72 7.47
CA ALA A 40 5.92 -3.39 7.45
C ALA A 40 6.49 -2.54 8.59
N LYS A 41 6.69 -1.24 8.36
CA LYS A 41 7.06 -0.28 9.41
C LYS A 41 6.49 1.11 9.10
N ARG A 42 6.21 1.89 10.14
CA ARG A 42 5.99 3.34 10.01
C ARG A 42 7.33 4.00 9.74
N CYS A 43 7.51 4.61 8.58
CA CYS A 43 8.71 5.36 8.23
C CYS A 43 8.33 6.84 8.09
N LEU A 44 9.12 7.75 8.65
CA LEU A 44 8.89 9.18 8.48
C LEU A 44 9.44 9.61 7.12
N ASP A 45 8.58 10.17 6.28
CA ASP A 45 9.01 10.89 5.10
C ASP A 45 9.47 12.29 5.52
N TRP A 46 10.73 12.64 5.25
CA TRP A 46 11.30 13.93 5.66
C TRP A 46 10.81 15.09 4.80
N THR A 47 10.42 14.83 3.55
CA THR A 47 9.89 15.84 2.63
C THR A 47 8.45 16.17 3.00
N GLU A 48 7.60 15.16 3.20
CA GLU A 48 6.18 15.36 3.54
C GLU A 48 5.94 15.53 5.04
N ARG A 49 6.94 15.22 5.88
CA ARG A 49 6.86 15.20 7.35
C ARG A 49 5.72 14.32 7.86
N ARG A 50 5.42 13.25 7.14
CA ARG A 50 4.32 12.31 7.42
C ARG A 50 4.84 10.88 7.47
N HIS A 51 4.20 10.06 8.29
CA HIS A 51 4.52 8.64 8.31
C HIS A 51 3.89 7.91 7.13
N HIS A 52 4.70 7.12 6.43
CA HIS A 52 4.25 6.23 5.38
C HIS A 52 4.52 4.77 5.73
N LEU A 53 3.83 3.87 5.03
CA LEU A 53 4.07 2.44 5.12
C LEU A 53 5.34 2.08 4.34
N ALA A 54 6.38 1.68 5.07
CA ALA A 54 7.60 1.12 4.49
C ALA A 54 7.71 -0.38 4.80
N GLY A 55 8.75 -1.04 4.31
CA GLY A 55 8.94 -2.48 4.44
C GLY A 55 8.68 -3.23 3.14
N SER A 56 8.71 -4.56 3.18
CA SER A 56 8.39 -5.39 2.00
C SER A 56 6.96 -5.18 1.52
N LEU A 57 5.99 -5.03 2.44
CA LEU A 57 4.59 -4.75 2.08
C LEU A 57 4.43 -3.38 1.41
N GLY A 58 5.00 -2.32 1.98
CA GLY A 58 4.91 -0.97 1.41
C GLY A 58 5.54 -0.90 0.02
N ALA A 59 6.67 -1.57 -0.18
CA ALA A 59 7.32 -1.67 -1.49
C ALA A 59 6.48 -2.45 -2.51
N ALA A 60 5.89 -3.59 -2.10
CA ALA A 60 5.04 -4.40 -2.97
C ALA A 60 3.75 -3.67 -3.37
N LEU A 61 3.12 -2.94 -2.43
CA LEU A 61 1.96 -2.11 -2.72
C LEU A 61 2.31 -1.01 -3.73
N ALA A 62 3.40 -0.29 -3.53
CA ALA A 62 3.83 0.75 -4.46
C ALA A 62 4.08 0.18 -5.87
N ALA A 63 4.82 -0.94 -5.96
CA ALA A 63 5.06 -1.63 -7.22
C ALA A 63 3.74 -2.04 -7.89
N ARG A 64 2.81 -2.61 -7.13
CA ARG A 64 1.52 -3.04 -7.65
C ARG A 64 0.66 -1.87 -8.15
N CYS A 65 0.66 -0.74 -7.44
CA CYS A 65 -0.04 0.46 -7.90
C CYS A 65 0.55 1.00 -9.22
N PHE A 66 1.87 0.90 -9.44
CA PHE A 66 2.47 1.25 -10.73
C PHE A 66 2.07 0.27 -11.83
N GLU A 67 2.11 -1.04 -11.56
CA GLU A 67 1.72 -2.09 -12.52
C GLU A 67 0.26 -1.98 -12.96
N LEU A 68 -0.62 -1.61 -12.03
CA LEU A 68 -2.05 -1.39 -12.29
C LEU A 68 -2.34 -0.01 -12.91
N GLY A 69 -1.34 0.86 -13.08
CA GLY A 69 -1.55 2.21 -13.62
C GLY A 69 -2.30 3.15 -12.66
N TRP A 70 -2.41 2.81 -11.37
CA TRP A 70 -3.06 3.67 -10.37
C TRP A 70 -2.21 4.89 -10.01
N ILE A 71 -0.89 4.74 -10.11
CA ILE A 71 0.06 5.83 -9.94
C ILE A 71 1.08 5.84 -11.08
N GLU A 72 1.56 7.03 -11.41
CA GLU A 72 2.60 7.25 -12.41
C GLU A 72 3.67 8.21 -11.89
N ARG A 73 4.87 8.14 -12.47
CA ARG A 73 5.97 9.04 -12.10
C ARG A 73 5.84 10.37 -12.83
N LEU A 74 6.04 11.47 -12.12
CA LEU A 74 6.15 12.78 -12.76
C LEU A 74 7.57 12.96 -13.36
N PRO A 75 7.70 13.50 -14.59
CA PRO A 75 8.99 13.72 -15.22
C PRO A 75 9.95 14.53 -14.34
N ALA A 76 11.24 14.19 -14.41
CA ALA A 76 12.33 14.88 -13.71
C ALA A 76 12.18 15.00 -12.17
N SER A 77 11.34 14.18 -11.54
CA SER A 77 11.15 14.21 -10.08
C SER A 77 10.98 12.81 -9.48
N ARG A 78 11.02 12.72 -8.15
CA ARG A 78 10.65 11.50 -7.41
C ARG A 78 9.16 11.46 -7.05
N ALA A 79 8.41 12.48 -7.42
CA ALA A 79 6.98 12.56 -7.13
C ALA A 79 6.20 11.60 -8.02
N VAL A 80 5.06 11.17 -7.50
CA VAL A 80 4.08 10.36 -8.21
C VAL A 80 2.76 11.10 -8.27
N ARG A 81 2.00 10.88 -9.33
CA ARG A 81 0.63 11.34 -9.46
C ARG A 81 -0.30 10.14 -9.42
N VAL A 82 -1.43 10.28 -8.73
CA VAL A 82 -2.52 9.31 -8.77
C VAL A 82 -3.34 9.57 -10.04
N THR A 83 -3.55 8.52 -10.83
CA THR A 83 -4.38 8.59 -12.04
C THR A 83 -5.86 8.69 -11.68
N GLU A 84 -6.73 8.99 -12.65
CA GLU A 84 -8.17 9.03 -12.39
C GLU A 84 -8.70 7.65 -11.97
N GLU A 85 -8.34 6.61 -12.72
CA GLU A 85 -8.59 5.20 -12.35
C GLU A 85 -8.02 4.84 -10.98
N GLY A 86 -6.81 5.31 -10.68
CA GLY A 86 -6.19 5.10 -9.38
C GLY A 86 -6.98 5.70 -8.21
N ARG A 87 -7.66 6.85 -8.40
CA ARG A 87 -8.49 7.43 -7.33
C ARG A 87 -9.66 6.51 -6.96
N ASP A 88 -10.37 6.03 -7.97
CA ASP A 88 -11.54 5.15 -7.77
C ASP A 88 -11.12 3.80 -7.18
N ASP A 89 -10.03 3.23 -7.68
CA ASP A 89 -9.55 1.94 -7.25
C ASP A 89 -8.93 1.96 -5.85
N LEU A 90 -8.15 3.00 -5.51
CA LEU A 90 -7.64 3.18 -4.15
C LEU A 90 -8.77 3.40 -3.14
N ALA A 91 -9.83 4.11 -3.53
CA ALA A 91 -11.03 4.25 -2.72
C ALA A 91 -11.75 2.91 -2.53
N ARG A 92 -11.87 2.11 -3.60
CA ARG A 92 -12.52 0.79 -3.53
C ARG A 92 -11.72 -0.21 -2.68
N GLU A 93 -10.42 -0.28 -2.88
CA GLU A 93 -9.56 -1.33 -2.33
C GLU A 93 -9.10 -1.02 -0.91
N PHE A 94 -8.84 0.26 -0.63
CA PHE A 94 -8.27 0.69 0.66
C PHE A 94 -9.15 1.67 1.43
N ALA A 95 -10.28 2.09 0.87
CA ALA A 95 -11.16 3.09 1.48
C ALA A 95 -10.43 4.42 1.76
N ILE A 96 -9.54 4.81 0.85
CA ILE A 96 -8.78 6.06 0.88
C ILE A 96 -9.46 7.04 -0.08
N GLU A 97 -9.78 8.23 0.41
CA GLU A 97 -10.27 9.34 -0.41
C GLU A 97 -9.09 10.30 -0.65
N LEU A 98 -8.87 10.69 -1.92
CA LEU A 98 -7.69 11.42 -2.42
C LEU A 98 -8.08 12.68 -3.19
#